data_AF-A0A5B9E5Z4-F1
#
_entry.id   AF-A0A5B9E5Z4-F1
#
_cell.length_a   1.000
_cell.length_b   1.000
_cell.length_c   1.000
_cell.angle_alpha   90.00
_cell.angle_beta   90.00
_cell.angle_gamma   90.00
#
_symmetry.space_group_name_H-M   'P 1'
#
loop_
_entity.id
_entity.type
_entity.pdbx_description
1 polymer ?
#
loop_
_entity_poly.entity_id
_entity_poly.type
_entity_poly.pdbx_seq_one_letter_code
_entity_poly.pdbx_strand_id
1 'polypeptide(L)'
;METNRRPLLLPGLHMALHHWRAIAWTYALQLLLTVLFTLGVHHQLAALLSHSLVSTRLTSGFDVTLLAEVFRGIRQPPYAGRQQWYLSSFVFAIVNLILTPGVLYAYVTGERACLHRLQYQGFRYFWRFVRIALVAVILFTAVLSPLASLRSFVSDRLDAAGVLGKPHFLAVLPMTLLLLLVACLIRLYFDLVEVYAIQLGLNNEYRVYKAYAPAWDALRFRFTGPYLAFTFLTFAGIACIAAAAWLAIHRLAAPGSLGIFLLLQSGILLDLVTRFWQRAVEVRLVEDMPANNPELNEDPPAPVPISPWPRPNPFPPHPEPEIPES
;
A
#
# COMPACT_ATOMS: atom_id res chain seq x y z
N MET A 1 -13.69 32.22 10.79
CA MET A 1 -13.95 31.15 9.80
C MET A 1 -13.98 29.82 10.54
N GLU A 2 -15.16 29.37 10.96
CA GLU A 2 -15.33 28.03 11.51
C GLU A 2 -15.13 27.04 10.37
N THR A 3 -13.97 26.38 10.38
CA THR A 3 -13.73 25.23 9.50
C THR A 3 -14.67 24.13 9.97
N ASN A 4 -15.80 23.97 9.29
CA ASN A 4 -16.68 22.83 9.46
C ASN A 4 -15.84 21.56 9.20
N ARG A 5 -15.34 20.95 10.28
CA ARG A 5 -14.48 19.76 10.23
C ARG A 5 -15.37 18.59 9.85
N ARG A 6 -15.61 18.41 8.55
CA ARG A 6 -16.26 17.21 8.04
C ARG A 6 -15.48 15.98 8.54
N PRO A 7 -16.16 14.96 9.07
CA PRO A 7 -15.48 13.75 9.50
C PRO A 7 -14.83 13.09 8.28
N LEU A 8 -13.50 12.99 8.25
CA LEU A 8 -12.77 12.36 7.13
C LEU A 8 -12.82 10.83 7.19
N LEU A 9 -12.82 10.28 8.41
CA LEU A 9 -12.70 8.84 8.65
C LEU A 9 -13.94 8.07 8.16
N LEU A 10 -15.14 8.48 8.53
CA LEU A 10 -16.36 7.71 8.23
C LEU A 10 -16.67 7.65 6.71
N PRO A 11 -16.59 8.75 5.94
CA PRO A 11 -16.75 8.70 4.49
C PRO A 11 -15.66 7.88 3.80
N GLY A 12 -14.41 7.97 4.27
CA GLY A 12 -13.31 7.13 3.78
C GLY A 12 -13.58 5.64 4.03
N LEU A 13 -14.12 5.29 5.20
CA LEU A 13 -14.48 3.90 5.52
C LEU A 13 -15.58 3.41 4.59
N HIS A 14 -16.64 4.21 4.42
CA HIS A 14 -17.75 3.87 3.54
C HIS A 14 -17.26 3.65 2.11
N MET A 15 -16.37 4.52 1.61
CA MET A 15 -15.78 4.40 0.28
C MET A 15 -14.93 3.13 0.14
N ALA A 16 -14.11 2.80 1.13
CA ALA A 16 -13.32 1.58 1.12
C ALA A 16 -14.20 0.31 1.12
N LEU A 17 -15.25 0.29 1.95
CA LEU A 17 -16.19 -0.83 2.03
C LEU A 17 -17.09 -0.93 0.79
N HIS A 18 -17.45 0.19 0.17
CA HIS A 18 -18.19 0.19 -1.10
C HIS A 18 -17.41 -0.56 -2.20
N HIS A 19 -16.08 -0.47 -2.17
CA HIS A 19 -15.18 -1.18 -3.08
C HIS A 19 -14.56 -2.44 -2.45
N TRP A 20 -15.30 -3.16 -1.57
CA TRP A 20 -14.80 -4.35 -0.89
C TRP A 20 -14.19 -5.41 -1.83
N ARG A 21 -14.61 -5.47 -3.10
CA ARG A 21 -14.02 -6.37 -4.11
C ARG A 21 -12.54 -6.10 -4.34
N ALA A 22 -12.11 -4.84 -4.28
CA ALA A 22 -10.70 -4.46 -4.38
C ALA A 22 -9.89 -5.03 -3.20
N ILE A 23 -10.46 -4.94 -1.99
CA ILE A 23 -9.88 -5.52 -0.77
C ILE A 23 -9.81 -7.04 -0.91
N ALA A 24 -10.89 -7.69 -1.33
CA ALA A 24 -10.96 -9.14 -1.50
C ALA A 24 -9.94 -9.66 -2.52
N TRP A 25 -9.82 -9.02 -3.69
CA TRP A 25 -8.83 -9.42 -4.70
C TRP A 25 -7.40 -9.22 -4.23
N THR A 26 -7.11 -8.10 -3.56
CA THR A 26 -5.77 -7.82 -3.03
C THR A 26 -5.42 -8.82 -1.93
N TYR A 27 -6.36 -9.12 -1.04
CA TYR A 27 -6.19 -10.14 -0.02
C TYR A 27 -6.00 -11.54 -0.61
N ALA A 28 -6.79 -11.94 -1.61
CA ALA A 28 -6.65 -13.24 -2.25
C ALA A 28 -5.27 -13.41 -2.91
N LEU A 29 -4.76 -12.37 -3.59
CA LEU A 29 -3.42 -12.38 -4.17
C LEU A 29 -2.33 -12.41 -3.09
N GLN A 30 -2.50 -11.65 -2.00
CA GLN A 30 -1.58 -11.67 -0.87
C GLN A 30 -1.56 -13.02 -0.16
N LEU A 31 -2.72 -13.66 0.00
CA LEU A 31 -2.85 -15.01 0.56
C LEU A 31 -2.16 -16.04 -0.34
N LEU A 32 -2.38 -15.97 -1.66
CA LEU A 32 -1.72 -16.85 -2.63
C LEU A 32 -0.19 -16.72 -2.55
N LEU A 33 0.33 -15.49 -2.57
CA LEU A 33 1.76 -15.23 -2.41
C LEU A 33 2.28 -15.76 -1.06
N THR A 34 1.54 -15.53 0.02
CA THR A 34 1.91 -16.01 1.35
C THR A 34 2.01 -17.54 1.38
N VAL A 35 1.04 -18.25 0.80
CA VAL A 35 1.07 -19.72 0.71
C VAL A 35 2.28 -20.18 -0.09
N LEU A 36 2.52 -19.61 -1.27
CA LEU A 36 3.66 -19.96 -2.12
C LEU A 36 5.00 -19.75 -1.41
N PHE A 37 5.18 -18.63 -0.71
CA PHE A 37 6.42 -18.35 0.01
C PHE A 37 6.57 -19.19 1.28
N THR A 38 5.47 -19.49 1.97
CA THR A 38 5.47 -20.33 3.17
C THR A 38 5.84 -21.78 2.83
N LEU A 39 5.42 -22.31 1.68
CA LEU A 39 5.81 -23.65 1.23
C LEU A 39 7.33 -23.81 1.12
N GLY A 40 8.02 -22.83 0.52
CA GLY A 40 9.49 -22.87 0.43
C GLY A 40 10.18 -22.83 1.79
N VAL A 41 9.67 -21.99 2.70
CA VAL A 41 10.17 -21.91 4.09
C VAL A 41 9.90 -23.21 4.85
N HIS A 42 8.73 -23.80 4.67
CA HIS A 42 8.37 -25.08 5.27
C HIS A 42 9.29 -26.21 4.81
N HIS A 43 9.60 -26.31 3.52
CA HIS A 43 10.54 -27.32 3.02
C HIS A 43 11.94 -27.16 3.60
N GLN A 44 12.44 -25.93 3.72
CA GLN A 44 13.75 -25.66 4.34
C GLN A 44 13.75 -26.03 5.83
N LEU A 45 12.72 -25.62 6.58
CA LEU A 45 12.57 -25.97 7.98
C LEU A 45 12.44 -27.49 8.16
N ALA A 46 11.59 -28.16 7.37
CA ALA A 46 11.41 -29.60 7.44
C ALA A 46 12.72 -30.36 7.15
N ALA A 47 13.52 -29.91 6.17
CA ALA A 47 14.84 -30.49 5.90
C ALA A 47 15.80 -30.32 7.09
N LEU A 48 15.84 -29.13 7.70
CA LEU A 48 16.68 -28.84 8.86
C LEU A 48 16.23 -29.63 10.11
N LEU A 49 14.91 -29.74 10.32
CA LEU A 49 14.32 -30.43 11.48
C LEU A 49 14.38 -31.96 11.36
N SER A 50 14.29 -32.51 10.14
CA SER A 50 14.33 -33.96 9.91
C SER A 50 15.72 -34.58 10.13
N HIS A 51 16.80 -33.79 10.02
CA HIS A 51 18.18 -34.28 10.12
C HIS A 51 18.87 -33.85 11.42
N SER A 52 18.20 -33.10 12.27
CA SER A 52 18.81 -32.47 13.45
C SER A 52 18.39 -33.17 14.74
N LEU A 53 19.37 -33.61 15.53
CA LEU A 53 19.24 -34.05 16.93
C LEU A 53 18.40 -33.08 17.81
N VAL A 54 18.22 -31.84 17.34
CA VAL A 54 17.36 -30.80 17.92
C VAL A 54 15.88 -31.19 17.95
N SER A 55 15.37 -32.00 16.99
CA SER A 55 13.96 -32.44 17.03
C SER A 55 13.70 -33.29 18.27
N THR A 56 14.64 -34.18 18.62
CA THR A 56 14.58 -35.02 19.82
C THR A 56 14.61 -34.20 21.12
N ARG A 57 15.37 -33.09 21.13
CA ARG A 57 15.42 -32.16 22.28
C ARG A 57 14.18 -31.28 22.40
N LEU A 58 13.60 -30.84 21.28
CA LEU A 58 12.32 -30.10 21.28
C LEU A 58 11.16 -30.95 21.82
N THR A 59 11.18 -32.26 21.58
CA THR A 59 10.19 -33.19 22.15
C THR A 59 10.45 -33.54 23.61
N SER A 60 11.70 -33.46 24.11
CA SER A 60 12.05 -33.86 25.48
C SER A 60 12.02 -32.70 26.50
N GLY A 61 11.98 -31.44 26.07
CA GLY A 61 11.86 -30.30 26.96
C GLY A 61 11.93 -28.97 26.21
N PHE A 62 10.98 -28.07 26.50
CA PHE A 62 10.95 -26.73 25.91
C PHE A 62 12.07 -25.87 26.52
N ASP A 63 13.25 -25.86 25.88
CA ASP A 63 14.39 -25.04 26.31
C ASP A 63 14.34 -23.66 25.65
N VAL A 64 14.06 -22.63 26.45
CA VAL A 64 14.01 -21.21 26.05
C VAL A 64 15.35 -20.75 25.47
N THR A 65 16.46 -21.37 25.91
CA THR A 65 17.81 -21.10 25.43
C THR A 65 17.95 -21.48 23.95
N LEU A 66 17.36 -22.60 23.55
CA LEU A 66 17.37 -23.09 22.18
C LEU A 66 16.48 -22.22 21.27
N LEU A 67 15.37 -21.71 21.80
CA LEU A 67 14.54 -20.74 21.09
C LEU A 67 15.30 -19.42 20.85
N ALA A 68 16.05 -18.95 21.85
CA ALA A 68 16.91 -17.77 21.74
C ALA A 68 18.07 -18.00 20.75
N GLU A 69 18.63 -19.21 20.68
CA GLU A 69 19.67 -19.61 19.73
C GLU A 69 19.13 -19.72 18.30
N VAL A 70 17.93 -20.26 18.12
CA VAL A 70 17.21 -20.25 16.83
C VAL A 70 16.89 -18.81 16.41
N PHE A 71 16.44 -17.94 17.31
CA PHE A 71 16.22 -16.52 17.01
C PHE A 71 17.51 -15.77 16.67
N ARG A 72 18.63 -16.11 17.31
CA ARG A 72 19.97 -15.59 16.95
C ARG A 72 20.46 -16.15 15.61
N GLY A 73 20.18 -17.42 15.32
CA GLY A 73 20.46 -18.06 14.03
C GLY A 73 19.62 -17.47 12.89
N ILE A 74 18.36 -17.11 13.14
CA ILE A 74 17.49 -16.42 12.17
C ILE A 74 18.03 -15.03 11.82
N ARG A 75 18.76 -14.35 12.73
CA ARG A 75 19.44 -13.08 12.41
C ARG A 75 20.61 -13.25 11.44
N GLN A 76 21.19 -14.46 11.34
CA GLN A 76 22.14 -14.84 10.30
C GLN A 76 21.44 -15.82 9.35
N PRO A 77 20.48 -15.34 8.51
CA PRO A 77 19.74 -16.24 7.65
C PRO A 77 20.77 -17.03 6.82
N PRO A 78 20.68 -18.37 6.77
CA PRO A 78 21.50 -19.15 5.86
C PRO A 78 21.37 -18.52 4.47
N TYR A 79 22.45 -18.40 3.72
CA TYR A 79 22.50 -17.64 2.46
C TYR A 79 21.30 -17.93 1.52
N ALA A 80 20.78 -19.16 1.53
CA ALA A 80 19.58 -19.58 0.81
C ALA A 80 18.28 -18.88 1.26
N GLY A 81 18.06 -18.66 2.56
CA GLY A 81 16.86 -17.99 3.09
C GLY A 81 16.83 -16.50 2.78
N ARG A 82 18.01 -15.86 2.68
CA ARG A 82 18.11 -14.43 2.34
C ARG A 82 17.67 -14.16 0.90
N GLN A 83 18.06 -15.01 -0.05
CA GLN A 83 17.66 -14.87 -1.46
C GLN A 83 16.14 -15.02 -1.63
N GLN A 84 15.52 -15.99 -0.93
CA GLN A 84 14.08 -16.19 -0.99
C GLN A 84 13.29 -15.00 -0.43
N TRP A 85 13.77 -14.33 0.63
CA TRP A 85 13.19 -13.06 1.09
C TRP A 85 13.21 -12.03 -0.04
N TYR A 86 14.35 -11.88 -0.74
CA TYR A 86 14.52 -10.76 -1.69
C TYR A 86 13.58 -10.95 -2.87
N LEU A 87 13.49 -12.19 -3.35
CA LEU A 87 12.55 -12.56 -4.38
C LEU A 87 11.10 -12.36 -3.94
N SER A 88 10.72 -12.81 -2.74
CA SER A 88 9.33 -12.67 -2.27
C SER A 88 8.92 -11.21 -2.10
N SER A 89 9.81 -10.40 -1.54
CA SER A 89 9.61 -8.96 -1.38
C SER A 89 9.50 -8.24 -2.72
N PHE A 90 10.34 -8.62 -3.69
CA PHE A 90 10.33 -8.06 -5.04
C PHE A 90 9.05 -8.40 -5.80
N VAL A 91 8.64 -9.68 -5.78
CA VAL A 91 7.38 -10.12 -6.41
C VAL A 91 6.18 -9.44 -5.76
N PHE A 92 6.15 -9.35 -4.43
CA PHE A 92 5.10 -8.64 -3.71
C PHE A 92 5.07 -7.16 -4.10
N ALA A 93 6.22 -6.49 -4.23
CA ALA A 93 6.29 -5.10 -4.67
C ALA A 93 5.72 -4.92 -6.09
N ILE A 94 6.06 -5.80 -7.04
CA ILE A 94 5.51 -5.76 -8.41
C ILE A 94 3.99 -5.91 -8.38
N VAL A 95 3.46 -6.89 -7.65
CA VAL A 95 2.02 -7.10 -7.54
C VAL A 95 1.32 -5.87 -6.96
N ASN A 96 1.91 -5.25 -5.93
CA ASN A 96 1.36 -4.02 -5.35
C ASN A 96 1.44 -2.82 -6.30
N LEU A 97 2.50 -2.69 -7.10
CA LEU A 97 2.66 -1.65 -8.11
C LEU A 97 1.63 -1.75 -9.24
N ILE A 98 1.10 -2.96 -9.50
CA ILE A 98 0.01 -3.17 -10.46
C ILE A 98 -1.35 -2.91 -9.77
N LEU A 99 -1.58 -3.47 -8.59
CA LEU A 99 -2.89 -3.37 -7.92
C LEU A 99 -3.20 -1.96 -7.42
N THR A 100 -2.22 -1.28 -6.81
CA THR A 100 -2.38 0.05 -6.20
C THR A 100 -3.00 1.07 -7.17
N PRO A 101 -2.43 1.32 -8.36
CA PRO A 101 -3.01 2.27 -9.31
C PRO A 101 -4.43 1.90 -9.71
N GLY A 102 -4.72 0.61 -9.90
CA GLY A 102 -6.06 0.14 -10.24
C GLY A 102 -7.08 0.43 -9.14
N VAL A 103 -6.72 0.23 -7.88
CA VAL A 103 -7.58 0.53 -6.73
C VAL A 103 -7.83 2.03 -6.60
N LEU A 104 -6.77 2.83 -6.67
CA LEU A 104 -6.89 4.28 -6.60
C LEU A 104 -7.72 4.84 -7.76
N TYR A 105 -7.58 4.30 -8.97
CA TYR A 105 -8.43 4.64 -10.11
C TYR A 105 -9.90 4.36 -9.82
N ALA A 106 -10.22 3.18 -9.28
CA ALA A 106 -11.60 2.82 -8.92
C ALA A 106 -12.17 3.77 -7.85
N TYR A 107 -11.35 4.19 -6.88
CA TYR A 107 -11.75 5.19 -5.90
C TYR A 107 -12.04 6.55 -6.53
N VAL A 108 -11.12 7.09 -7.33
CA VAL A 108 -11.29 8.43 -7.94
C VAL A 108 -12.47 8.47 -8.92
N THR A 109 -12.72 7.39 -9.66
CA THR A 109 -13.79 7.34 -10.68
C THR A 109 -15.13 6.81 -10.17
N GLY A 110 -15.15 6.19 -8.97
CA GLY A 110 -16.32 5.48 -8.44
C GLY A 110 -16.68 4.21 -9.22
N GLU A 111 -15.81 3.74 -10.13
CA GLU A 111 -16.07 2.53 -10.90
C GLU A 111 -15.95 1.25 -10.05
N ARG A 112 -16.69 0.20 -10.44
CA ARG A 112 -16.63 -1.11 -9.77
C ARG A 112 -15.24 -1.73 -9.93
N ALA A 113 -14.65 -2.14 -8.80
CA ALA A 113 -13.36 -2.82 -8.73
C ALA A 113 -13.44 -4.30 -9.21
N CYS A 114 -13.42 -4.52 -10.53
CA CYS A 114 -13.26 -5.85 -11.14
C CYS A 114 -11.77 -6.15 -11.37
N LEU A 115 -11.32 -7.39 -11.14
CA LEU A 115 -9.91 -7.79 -11.25
C LEU A 115 -9.26 -7.37 -12.59
N HIS A 116 -9.94 -7.65 -13.71
CA HIS A 116 -9.46 -7.26 -15.05
C HIS A 116 -9.27 -5.74 -15.18
N ARG A 117 -10.19 -4.93 -14.66
CA ARG A 117 -10.05 -3.45 -14.68
C ARG A 117 -8.93 -2.98 -13.78
N LEU A 118 -8.82 -3.54 -12.56
CA LEU A 118 -7.73 -3.23 -11.64
C LEU A 118 -6.37 -3.49 -12.28
N GLN A 119 -6.22 -4.64 -12.96
CA GLN A 119 -4.98 -4.98 -13.67
C GLN A 119 -4.75 -4.08 -14.88
N TYR A 120 -5.76 -3.86 -15.73
CA TYR A 120 -5.64 -3.03 -16.93
C TYR A 120 -5.23 -1.59 -16.59
N GLN A 121 -5.93 -0.96 -15.64
CA GLN A 121 -5.57 0.37 -15.16
C GLN A 121 -4.22 0.33 -14.44
N GLY A 122 -3.96 -0.74 -13.68
CA GLY A 122 -2.67 -1.00 -13.05
C GLY A 122 -1.50 -0.91 -14.03
N PHE A 123 -1.60 -1.62 -15.15
CA PHE A 123 -0.60 -1.59 -16.23
C PHE A 123 -0.53 -0.24 -16.92
N ARG A 124 -1.66 0.43 -17.16
CA ARG A 124 -1.70 1.77 -17.77
C ARG A 124 -0.90 2.80 -16.96
N TYR A 125 -0.99 2.76 -15.64
CA TYR A 125 -0.30 3.69 -14.74
C TYR A 125 1.03 3.14 -14.18
N PHE A 126 1.39 1.89 -14.51
CA PHE A 126 2.51 1.16 -13.92
C PHE A 126 3.81 1.98 -13.88
N TRP A 127 4.26 2.50 -15.04
CA TRP A 127 5.52 3.24 -15.12
C TRP A 127 5.51 4.56 -14.33
N ARG A 128 4.34 5.19 -14.16
CA ARG A 128 4.22 6.38 -13.31
C ARG A 128 4.44 6.01 -11.84
N PHE A 129 3.78 4.95 -11.39
CA PHE A 129 3.90 4.43 -10.03
C PHE A 129 5.31 3.90 -9.74
N VAL A 130 5.97 3.25 -10.70
CA VAL A 130 7.38 2.85 -10.57
C VAL A 130 8.27 4.07 -10.32
N ARG A 131 8.11 5.16 -11.08
CA ARG A 131 8.88 6.40 -10.88
C ARG A 131 8.63 7.02 -9.51
N ILE A 132 7.36 7.11 -9.09
CA ILE A 132 6.98 7.61 -7.76
C ILE A 132 7.61 6.74 -6.68
N ALA A 133 7.51 5.41 -6.80
CA ALA A 133 8.07 4.45 -5.85
C ALA A 133 9.60 4.54 -5.75
N LEU A 134 10.31 4.75 -6.86
CA LEU A 134 11.77 4.93 -6.84
C LEU A 134 12.15 6.21 -6.08
N VAL A 135 11.48 7.33 -6.36
CA VAL A 135 11.69 8.58 -5.63
C VAL A 135 11.34 8.40 -4.14
N ALA A 136 10.27 7.67 -3.83
CA ALA A 136 9.89 7.35 -2.47
C ALA A 136 10.97 6.56 -1.76
N VAL A 137 11.47 5.47 -2.35
CA VAL A 137 12.55 4.67 -1.76
C VAL A 137 13.80 5.51 -1.50
N ILE A 138 14.20 6.37 -2.44
CA ILE A 138 15.35 7.27 -2.25
C ILE A 138 15.10 8.21 -1.06
N LEU A 139 13.93 8.85 -0.97
CA LEU A 139 13.63 9.77 0.13
C LEU A 139 13.49 9.05 1.48
N PHE A 140 12.81 7.90 1.50
CA PHE A 140 12.68 7.06 2.69
C PHE A 140 14.04 6.62 3.21
N THR A 141 14.94 6.14 2.34
CA THR A 141 16.28 5.72 2.75
C THR A 141 17.12 6.91 3.23
N ALA A 142 17.10 8.03 2.50
CA ALA A 142 17.84 9.24 2.85
C ALA A 142 17.42 9.81 4.22
N VAL A 143 16.12 9.79 4.55
CA VAL A 143 15.61 10.36 5.80
C VAL A 143 15.61 9.34 6.94
N LEU A 144 15.12 8.11 6.71
CA LEU A 144 14.98 7.14 7.80
C LEU A 144 16.29 6.45 8.18
N SER A 145 17.25 6.30 7.25
CA SER A 145 18.52 5.62 7.56
C SER A 145 19.32 6.37 8.65
N PRO A 146 19.52 7.70 8.59
CA PRO A 146 20.18 8.44 9.67
C PRO A 146 19.44 8.31 11.01
N LEU A 147 18.11 8.39 11.02
CA LEU A 147 17.30 8.24 12.24
C LEU A 147 17.43 6.83 12.83
N ALA A 148 17.44 5.81 11.98
CA ALA A 148 17.64 4.41 12.40
C ALA A 148 19.04 4.20 12.97
N SER A 149 20.08 4.79 12.36
CA SER A 149 21.46 4.74 12.86
C SER A 149 21.61 5.45 14.21
N LEU A 150 20.92 6.58 14.40
CA LEU A 150 20.91 7.27 15.69
C LEU A 150 20.23 6.41 16.76
N ARG A 151 19.10 5.78 16.43
CA ARG A 151 18.41 4.84 17.32
C ARG A 151 19.29 3.65 17.69
N SER A 152 19.99 3.04 16.72
CA SER A 152 20.88 1.91 17.01
C SER A 152 22.04 2.32 17.89
N PHE A 153 22.65 3.49 17.62
CA PHE A 153 23.72 4.03 18.47
C PHE A 153 23.27 4.21 19.92
N VAL A 154 22.07 4.74 20.15
CA VAL A 154 21.51 4.87 21.52
C VAL A 154 21.29 3.48 22.14
N SER A 155 20.75 2.53 21.38
CA SER A 155 20.57 1.14 21.86
C SER A 155 21.90 0.52 22.29
N ASP A 156 22.95 0.66 21.49
CA ASP A 156 24.27 0.08 21.76
C ASP A 156 24.90 0.71 23.02
N ARG A 157 24.66 2.01 23.25
CA ARG A 157 25.10 2.71 24.47
C ARG A 157 24.37 2.22 25.72
N LEU A 158 23.08 1.91 25.62
CA LEU A 158 22.31 1.34 26.72
C LEU A 158 22.77 -0.08 27.05
N ASP A 159 23.05 -0.87 26.02
CA ASP A 159 23.59 -2.23 26.16
C ASP A 159 24.97 -2.19 26.84
N ALA A 160 25.86 -1.27 26.43
CA ALA A 160 27.16 -1.06 27.06
C ALA A 160 27.07 -0.58 28.52
N ALA A 161 26.00 0.14 28.88
CA ALA A 161 25.72 0.56 30.25
C ALA A 161 25.06 -0.55 31.10
N GLY A 162 24.83 -1.75 30.56
CA GLY A 162 24.20 -2.86 31.26
C GLY A 162 22.69 -2.70 31.49
N VAL A 163 22.05 -1.73 30.81
CA VAL A 163 20.61 -1.51 30.92
C VAL A 163 19.88 -2.53 30.04
N LEU A 164 19.26 -3.53 30.65
CA LEU A 164 18.54 -4.60 29.95
C LEU A 164 17.05 -4.65 30.33
N GLY A 165 16.21 -5.19 29.45
CA GLY A 165 14.80 -5.45 29.72
C GLY A 165 13.89 -4.22 29.61
N LYS A 166 12.96 -4.05 30.57
CA LYS A 166 11.98 -2.94 30.58
C LYS A 166 12.59 -1.53 30.47
N PRO A 167 13.65 -1.17 31.23
CA PRO A 167 14.22 0.18 31.14
C PRO A 167 14.86 0.44 29.76
N HIS A 168 15.50 -0.56 29.15
CA HIS A 168 16.01 -0.48 27.79
C HIS A 168 14.89 -0.19 26.79
N PHE A 169 13.82 -0.98 26.87
CA PHE A 169 12.66 -0.81 26.01
C PHE A 169 12.06 0.60 26.11
N LEU A 170 11.84 1.09 27.34
CA LEU A 170 11.27 2.43 27.56
C LEU A 170 12.19 3.55 27.04
N ALA A 171 13.51 3.38 27.14
CA ALA A 171 14.47 4.35 26.61
C ALA A 171 14.53 4.38 25.07
N VAL A 172 14.37 3.23 24.41
CA VAL A 172 14.40 3.12 22.93
C VAL A 172 13.03 3.44 22.29
N LEU A 173 11.93 3.32 23.05
CA LEU A 173 10.56 3.59 22.60
C LEU A 173 10.39 4.98 21.94
N PRO A 174 10.79 6.12 22.53
CA PRO A 174 10.56 7.43 21.92
C PRO A 174 11.27 7.59 20.57
N MET A 175 12.49 7.07 20.42
CA MET A 175 13.21 7.07 19.14
C MET A 175 12.50 6.20 18.09
N THR A 176 11.98 5.05 18.52
CA THR A 176 11.19 4.16 17.65
C THR A 176 9.90 4.83 17.20
N LEU A 177 9.22 5.51 18.12
CA LEU A 177 7.99 6.25 17.85
C LEU A 177 8.25 7.42 16.91
N LEU A 178 9.32 8.19 17.13
CA LEU A 178 9.73 9.27 16.24
C LEU A 178 10.01 8.76 14.82
N LEU A 179 10.76 7.66 14.69
CA LEU A 179 11.02 7.04 13.40
C LEU A 179 9.73 6.64 12.68
N LEU A 180 8.78 6.03 13.41
CA LEU A 180 7.48 5.64 12.87
C LEU A 180 6.66 6.86 12.42
N LEU A 181 6.63 7.93 13.22
CA LEU A 181 5.91 9.16 12.89
C LEU A 181 6.48 9.84 11.63
N VAL A 182 7.81 9.93 11.52
CA VAL A 182 8.46 10.45 10.30
C VAL A 182 8.18 9.54 9.11
N ALA A 183 8.21 8.23 9.29
CA ALA A 183 7.85 7.28 8.24
C ALA A 183 6.40 7.46 7.78
N CYS A 184 5.44 7.62 8.70
CA CYS A 184 4.05 7.91 8.40
C CYS A 184 3.88 9.23 7.63
N LEU A 185 4.66 10.26 7.97
CA LEU A 185 4.60 11.54 7.27
C LEU A 185 5.06 11.41 5.82
N ILE A 186 6.23 10.80 5.59
CA ILE A 186 6.75 10.58 4.24
C ILE A 186 5.79 9.69 3.45
N ARG A 187 5.24 8.65 4.09
CA ARG A 187 4.25 7.73 3.53
C ARG A 187 3.00 8.48 3.05
N LEU A 188 2.38 9.28 3.92
CA LEU A 188 1.22 10.10 3.59
C LEU A 188 1.51 11.04 2.42
N TYR A 189 2.68 11.68 2.40
CA TYR A 189 3.06 12.55 1.29
C TYR A 189 3.06 11.81 -0.06
N PHE A 190 3.71 10.65 -0.14
CA PHE A 190 3.74 9.88 -1.39
C PHE A 190 2.40 9.24 -1.74
N ASP A 191 1.63 8.79 -0.76
CA ASP A 191 0.28 8.27 -1.02
C ASP A 191 -0.61 9.40 -1.61
N LEU A 192 -0.47 10.67 -1.19
CA LEU A 192 -1.12 11.83 -1.85
C LEU A 192 -0.60 12.07 -3.28
N VAL A 193 0.71 11.95 -3.52
CA VAL A 193 1.29 12.07 -4.87
C VAL A 193 0.71 11.01 -5.80
N GLU A 194 0.50 9.78 -5.33
CA GLU A 194 -0.12 8.70 -6.10
C GLU A 194 -1.56 9.05 -6.51
N VAL A 195 -2.35 9.62 -5.60
CA VAL A 195 -3.73 10.09 -5.90
C VAL A 195 -3.72 11.18 -6.97
N TYR A 196 -2.91 12.22 -6.80
CA TYR A 196 -2.80 13.31 -7.79
C TYR A 196 -2.28 12.82 -9.15
N ALA A 197 -1.36 11.85 -9.16
CA ALA A 197 -0.83 11.28 -10.40
C ALA A 197 -1.90 10.56 -11.24
N ILE A 198 -2.93 9.99 -10.59
CA ILE A 198 -4.07 9.39 -11.26
C ILE A 198 -5.02 10.46 -11.78
N GLN A 199 -5.37 11.46 -10.96
CA GLN A 199 -6.22 12.57 -11.38
C GLN A 199 -5.65 13.30 -12.60
N LEU A 200 -4.35 13.63 -12.59
CA LEU A 200 -3.67 14.22 -13.74
C LEU A 200 -3.72 13.31 -14.98
N GLY A 201 -3.60 12.00 -14.79
CA GLY A 201 -3.69 11.05 -15.90
C GLY A 201 -5.09 10.87 -16.48
N LEU A 202 -6.16 11.19 -15.73
CA LEU A 202 -7.52 11.28 -16.27
C LEU A 202 -7.65 12.47 -17.22
N ASN A 203 -6.95 13.58 -16.94
CA ASN A 203 -6.92 14.78 -17.79
C ASN A 203 -5.87 14.71 -18.91
N ASN A 204 -5.45 13.51 -19.31
CA ASN A 204 -4.40 13.28 -20.33
C ASN A 204 -3.04 13.95 -20.04
N GLU A 205 -2.74 14.32 -18.79
CA GLU A 205 -1.42 14.80 -18.40
C GLU A 205 -0.52 13.61 -18.00
N TYR A 206 0.66 13.53 -18.62
CA TYR A 206 1.59 12.40 -18.47
C TYR A 206 2.78 12.69 -17.54
N ARG A 207 2.95 13.95 -17.15
CA ARG A 207 4.09 14.42 -16.37
C ARG A 207 3.89 14.15 -14.88
N VAL A 208 4.52 13.07 -14.39
CA VAL A 208 4.52 12.67 -12.97
C VAL A 208 4.98 13.80 -12.03
N TYR A 209 5.94 14.62 -12.46
CA TYR A 209 6.49 15.66 -11.60
C TYR A 209 5.48 16.75 -11.21
N LYS A 210 4.44 16.98 -12.03
CA LYS A 210 3.36 17.93 -11.73
C LYS A 210 2.51 17.47 -10.54
N ALA A 211 2.57 16.21 -10.12
CA ALA A 211 1.82 15.69 -8.96
C ALA A 211 2.45 16.06 -7.60
N TYR A 212 3.75 16.36 -7.55
CA TYR A 212 4.47 16.59 -6.28
C TYR A 212 4.10 17.91 -5.59
N ALA A 213 4.00 18.99 -6.37
CA ALA A 213 3.65 20.32 -5.86
C ALA A 213 2.24 20.36 -5.24
N PRO A 214 1.16 19.93 -5.93
CA PRO A 214 -0.18 19.96 -5.34
C PRO A 214 -0.30 19.02 -4.13
N ALA A 215 0.39 17.87 -4.14
CA ALA A 215 0.44 16.99 -2.97
C ALA A 215 1.11 17.66 -1.75
N TRP A 216 2.17 18.42 -1.99
CA TRP A 216 2.87 19.16 -0.94
C TRP A 216 2.00 20.29 -0.37
N ASP A 217 1.34 21.04 -1.25
CA ASP A 217 0.43 22.11 -0.86
C ASP A 217 -0.75 21.55 -0.04
N ALA A 218 -1.37 20.46 -0.50
CA ALA A 218 -2.45 19.79 0.24
C ALA A 218 -2.00 19.36 1.65
N LEU A 219 -0.79 18.78 1.75
CA LEU A 219 -0.22 18.36 3.04
C LEU A 219 0.10 19.57 3.94
N ARG A 220 0.62 20.68 3.40
CA ARG A 220 0.99 21.87 4.17
C ARG A 220 -0.24 22.63 4.70
N PHE A 221 -1.26 22.84 3.87
CA PHE A 221 -2.40 23.71 4.22
C PHE A 221 -3.36 23.08 5.22
N ARG A 222 -3.51 21.74 5.22
CA ARG A 222 -4.33 21.03 6.20
C ARG A 222 -3.58 19.86 6.80
N PHE A 223 -2.36 20.08 7.30
CA PHE A 223 -1.50 19.01 7.83
C PHE A 223 -2.16 18.15 8.91
N THR A 224 -2.71 18.79 9.95
CA THR A 224 -3.01 18.13 11.22
C THR A 224 -4.11 17.08 11.12
N GLY A 225 -5.18 17.34 10.36
CA GLY A 225 -6.32 16.42 10.24
C GLY A 225 -5.97 15.11 9.52
N PRO A 226 -5.55 15.17 8.24
CA PRO A 226 -5.04 14.04 7.46
C PRO A 226 -3.90 13.30 8.15
N TYR A 227 -2.91 14.01 8.71
CA TYR A 227 -1.79 13.35 9.37
C TYR A 227 -2.23 12.55 10.60
N LEU A 228 -3.12 13.11 11.44
CA LEU A 228 -3.66 12.39 12.59
C LEU A 228 -4.55 11.21 12.17
N ALA A 229 -5.41 11.39 11.15
CA ALA A 229 -6.24 10.32 10.61
C ALA A 229 -5.39 9.17 10.04
N PHE A 230 -4.39 9.51 9.23
CA PHE A 230 -3.46 8.55 8.64
C PHE A 230 -2.70 7.79 9.72
N THR A 231 -2.09 8.52 10.66
CA THR A 231 -1.31 7.96 11.76
C THR A 231 -2.17 7.07 12.65
N PHE A 232 -3.38 7.50 13.00
CA PHE A 232 -4.35 6.70 13.75
C PHE A 232 -4.65 5.38 13.05
N LEU A 233 -4.95 5.42 11.74
CA LEU A 233 -5.22 4.20 10.97
C LEU A 233 -3.99 3.29 10.85
N THR A 234 -2.78 3.85 10.78
CA THR A 234 -1.53 3.07 10.77
C THR A 234 -1.37 2.32 12.09
N PHE A 235 -1.57 3.01 13.22
CA PHE A 235 -1.53 2.37 14.53
C PHE A 235 -2.64 1.34 14.70
N ALA A 236 -3.84 1.59 14.16
CA ALA A 236 -4.93 0.62 14.17
C ALA A 236 -4.55 -0.67 13.41
N GLY A 237 -3.98 -0.56 12.21
CA GLY A 237 -3.51 -1.72 11.44
C GLY A 237 -2.42 -2.51 12.16
N ILE A 238 -1.40 -1.82 12.72
CA ILE A 238 -0.35 -2.44 13.53
C ILE A 238 -0.96 -3.14 14.76
N ALA A 239 -1.91 -2.50 15.44
CA ALA A 239 -2.60 -3.06 16.60
C ALA A 239 -3.41 -4.31 16.23
N CYS A 240 -4.06 -4.35 15.06
CA CYS A 240 -4.77 -5.54 14.58
C CYS A 240 -3.82 -6.73 14.39
N ILE A 241 -2.65 -6.53 13.76
CA ILE A 241 -1.64 -7.59 13.59
C ILE A 241 -1.09 -8.02 14.96
N ALA A 242 -0.74 -7.07 15.82
CA ALA A 242 -0.21 -7.35 17.15
C ALA A 242 -1.21 -8.13 18.02
N ALA A 243 -2.50 -7.75 17.99
CA ALA A 243 -3.56 -8.44 18.70
C ALA A 243 -3.79 -9.86 18.17
N ALA A 244 -3.78 -10.04 16.85
CA ALA A 244 -3.87 -11.37 16.23
C ALA A 244 -2.70 -12.28 16.64
N ALA A 245 -1.47 -11.77 16.59
CA ALA A 245 -0.28 -12.50 17.01
C ALA A 245 -0.30 -12.81 18.53
N TRP A 246 -0.69 -11.84 19.35
CA TRP A 246 -0.81 -12.03 20.80
C TRP A 246 -1.85 -13.12 21.12
N LEU A 247 -3.02 -13.06 20.49
CA LEU A 247 -4.09 -14.03 20.68
C LEU A 247 -3.67 -15.42 20.19
N ALA A 248 -2.92 -15.49 19.08
CA ALA A 248 -2.37 -16.75 18.57
C ALA A 248 -1.42 -17.41 19.57
N ILE A 249 -0.50 -16.63 20.16
CA ILE A 249 0.47 -17.13 21.13
C ILE A 249 -0.20 -17.58 22.44
N HIS A 250 -1.16 -16.81 22.97
CA HIS A 250 -1.69 -17.03 24.31
C HIS A 250 -2.94 -17.91 24.37
N ARG A 251 -3.76 -17.96 23.31
CA ARG A 251 -5.04 -18.71 23.34
C ARG A 251 -4.99 -20.01 22.55
N LEU A 252 -4.10 -20.14 21.57
CA LEU A 252 -3.99 -21.35 20.75
C LEU A 252 -2.79 -22.22 21.16
N ALA A 253 -2.63 -22.48 22.46
CA ALA A 253 -1.59 -23.33 23.02
C ALA A 253 -1.63 -24.80 22.55
N ALA A 254 -2.65 -25.20 21.76
CA ALA A 254 -2.74 -26.52 21.15
C ALA A 254 -1.96 -26.56 19.81
N PRO A 255 -1.28 -27.68 19.48
CA PRO A 255 -0.39 -27.83 18.32
C PRO A 255 -1.10 -27.83 16.94
N GLY A 256 -2.28 -27.22 16.82
CA GLY A 256 -3.01 -27.07 15.56
C GLY A 256 -2.51 -25.87 14.75
N SER A 257 -1.72 -26.11 13.71
CA SER A 257 -1.19 -25.09 12.80
C SER A 257 -2.27 -24.23 12.13
N LEU A 258 -3.46 -24.80 11.91
CA LEU A 258 -4.55 -24.14 11.17
C LEU A 258 -5.18 -22.97 11.94
N GLY A 259 -5.41 -23.11 13.24
CA GLY A 259 -6.03 -22.03 14.03
C GLY A 259 -5.12 -20.79 14.12
N ILE A 260 -3.83 -21.01 14.36
CA ILE A 260 -2.81 -19.95 14.38
C ILE A 260 -2.72 -19.28 13.01
N PHE A 261 -2.70 -20.07 11.93
CA PHE A 261 -2.68 -19.56 10.57
C PHE A 261 -3.89 -18.66 10.29
N LEU A 262 -5.12 -19.14 10.53
CA LEU A 262 -6.35 -18.37 10.28
C LEU A 262 -6.40 -17.07 11.08
N LEU A 263 -5.93 -17.09 12.32
CA LEU A 263 -5.90 -15.91 13.17
C LEU A 263 -4.87 -14.88 12.71
N LEU A 264 -3.67 -15.30 12.31
CA LEU A 264 -2.69 -14.40 11.70
C LEU A 264 -3.20 -13.83 10.36
N GLN A 265 -3.86 -14.65 9.55
CA GLN A 265 -4.47 -14.21 8.30
C GLN A 265 -5.60 -13.19 8.53
N SER A 266 -6.41 -13.35 9.58
CA SER A 266 -7.43 -12.34 9.91
C SER A 266 -6.80 -11.03 10.39
N GLY A 267 -5.70 -11.07 11.15
CA GLY A 267 -4.91 -9.88 11.49
C GLY A 267 -4.38 -9.14 10.27
N ILE A 268 -3.85 -9.87 9.28
CA ILE A 268 -3.40 -9.31 8.00
C ILE A 268 -4.57 -8.72 7.20
N LEU A 269 -5.72 -9.40 7.16
CA LEU A 269 -6.92 -8.90 6.49
C LEU A 269 -7.38 -7.57 7.12
N LEU A 270 -7.38 -7.46 8.45
CA LEU A 270 -7.74 -6.24 9.15
C LEU A 270 -6.75 -5.10 8.87
N ASP A 271 -5.44 -5.37 8.86
CA ASP A 271 -4.42 -4.40 8.43
C ASP A 271 -4.67 -3.93 7.00
N LEU A 272 -5.01 -4.84 6.09
CA LEU A 272 -5.34 -4.50 4.71
C LEU A 272 -6.57 -3.59 4.62
N VAL A 273 -7.62 -3.88 5.40
CA VAL A 273 -8.81 -3.01 5.48
C VAL A 273 -8.41 -1.61 5.97
N THR A 274 -7.55 -1.50 6.98
CA THR A 274 -7.07 -0.19 7.45
C THR A 274 -6.26 0.56 6.40
N ARG A 275 -5.44 -0.13 5.60
CA ARG A 275 -4.69 0.50 4.48
C ARG A 275 -5.60 0.99 3.37
N PHE A 276 -6.62 0.22 3.02
CA PHE A 276 -7.61 0.63 2.02
C PHE A 276 -8.46 1.80 2.52
N TRP A 277 -8.73 1.82 3.82
CA TRP A 277 -9.37 2.95 4.49
C TRP A 277 -8.50 4.20 4.44
N GLN A 278 -7.19 4.10 4.73
CA GLN A 278 -6.24 5.22 4.58
C GLN A 278 -6.28 5.82 3.19
N ARG A 279 -6.17 4.98 2.16
CA ARG A 279 -6.21 5.41 0.75
C ARG A 279 -7.52 6.10 0.38
N ALA A 280 -8.65 5.59 0.87
CA ALA A 280 -9.93 6.22 0.62
C ALA A 280 -10.04 7.60 1.30
N VAL A 281 -9.47 7.76 2.50
CA VAL A 281 -9.39 9.06 3.19
C VAL A 281 -8.54 10.05 2.39
N GLU A 282 -7.43 9.61 1.81
CA GLU A 282 -6.56 10.45 0.97
C GLU A 282 -7.24 10.89 -0.32
N VAL A 283 -7.93 9.98 -1.01
CA VAL A 283 -8.73 10.34 -2.20
C VAL A 283 -9.77 11.41 -1.85
N ARG A 284 -10.48 11.24 -0.74
CA ARG A 284 -11.45 12.25 -0.27
C ARG A 284 -10.80 13.57 0.10
N LEU A 285 -9.62 13.54 0.70
CA LEU A 285 -8.88 14.77 1.01
C LEU A 285 -8.54 15.55 -0.25
N VAL A 286 -8.12 14.84 -1.29
CA VAL A 286 -7.78 15.45 -2.58
C VAL A 286 -9.03 15.93 -3.32
N GLU A 287 -10.15 15.19 -3.28
CA GLU A 287 -11.44 15.66 -3.83
C GLU A 287 -11.94 16.94 -3.15
N ASP A 288 -11.77 17.05 -1.83
CA ASP A 288 -12.12 18.25 -1.04
C ASP A 288 -11.17 19.43 -1.29
N MET A 289 -10.00 19.17 -1.91
CA MET A 289 -9.01 20.16 -2.31
C MET A 289 -8.78 20.07 -3.82
N PRO A 290 -9.74 20.52 -4.65
CA PRO A 290 -9.48 20.65 -6.07
C PRO A 290 -8.19 21.45 -6.18
N ALA A 291 -7.17 20.84 -6.79
CA ALA A 291 -5.88 21.48 -6.90
C ALA A 291 -6.12 22.90 -7.41
N ASN A 292 -5.41 23.89 -6.88
CA ASN A 292 -5.33 25.24 -7.46
C ASN A 292 -4.64 25.20 -8.84
N ASN A 293 -4.76 24.10 -9.58
CA ASN A 293 -4.36 23.92 -10.95
C ASN A 293 -5.56 24.35 -11.81
N PRO A 294 -5.49 25.51 -12.48
CA PRO A 294 -6.53 25.89 -13.45
C PRO A 294 -6.76 24.78 -14.48
N GLU A 295 -5.72 24.02 -14.87
CA GLU A 295 -5.81 22.86 -15.78
C GLU A 295 -6.71 21.70 -15.28
N LEU A 296 -6.98 21.59 -13.97
CA LEU A 296 -7.88 20.57 -13.39
C LEU A 296 -9.32 21.09 -13.16
N ASN A 297 -9.49 22.41 -13.16
CA ASN A 297 -10.77 23.11 -13.01
C ASN A 297 -11.29 23.70 -14.34
N GLU A 298 -10.60 23.46 -15.46
CA GLU A 298 -11.17 23.72 -16.78
C GLU A 298 -12.35 22.77 -16.94
N ASP A 299 -13.56 23.34 -17.03
CA ASP A 299 -14.75 22.63 -17.46
C ASP A 299 -14.39 21.79 -18.70
N PRO A 300 -14.87 20.53 -18.80
CA PRO A 300 -14.68 19.77 -20.02
C PRO A 300 -15.08 20.67 -21.19
N PRO A 301 -14.22 20.81 -22.23
CA PRO A 301 -14.48 21.73 -23.32
C PRO A 301 -15.91 21.50 -23.78
N ALA A 302 -16.72 22.56 -23.72
CA ALA A 302 -18.14 22.51 -24.06
C ALA A 302 -18.25 21.62 -25.31
N PRO A 303 -19.11 20.58 -25.30
CA PRO A 303 -19.14 19.59 -26.38
C PRO A 303 -19.14 20.38 -27.68
N VAL A 304 -18.03 20.27 -28.43
CA VAL A 304 -17.89 20.96 -29.71
C VAL A 304 -19.17 20.57 -30.43
N PRO A 305 -20.04 21.52 -30.82
CA PRO A 305 -21.26 21.19 -31.51
C PRO A 305 -20.83 20.25 -32.61
N ILE A 306 -21.27 19.00 -32.55
CA ILE A 306 -20.98 18.04 -33.61
C ILE A 306 -21.55 18.75 -34.82
N SER A 307 -20.67 19.32 -35.64
CA SER A 307 -21.08 19.95 -36.88
C SER A 307 -21.91 18.86 -37.54
N PRO A 308 -23.22 19.08 -37.78
CA PRO A 308 -24.04 18.07 -38.41
C PRO A 308 -23.26 17.67 -39.64
N TRP A 309 -22.94 16.37 -39.72
CA TRP A 309 -22.16 15.77 -40.80
C TRP A 309 -22.44 16.54 -42.08
N PRO A 310 -21.42 17.04 -42.82
CA PRO A 310 -21.68 17.70 -44.09
C PRO A 310 -22.62 16.77 -44.84
N ARG A 311 -23.86 17.24 -45.08
CA ARG A 311 -24.86 16.43 -45.76
C ARG A 311 -24.16 15.92 -47.01
N PRO A 312 -24.21 14.61 -47.32
CA PRO A 312 -23.71 14.12 -48.58
C PRO A 312 -24.22 15.07 -49.66
N ASN A 313 -23.30 15.69 -50.38
CA ASN A 313 -23.65 16.61 -51.45
C ASN A 313 -24.70 15.88 -52.29
N PRO A 314 -25.91 16.46 -52.52
CA PRO A 314 -26.90 15.79 -53.33
C PRO A 314 -26.21 15.37 -54.62
N PHE A 315 -26.34 14.09 -54.97
CA PHE A 315 -25.71 13.50 -56.14
C PHE A 315 -25.83 14.47 -57.32
N PRO A 316 -24.76 14.66 -58.13
CA PRO A 316 -24.88 15.45 -59.34
C PRO A 316 -26.10 14.96 -60.13
N PRO A 317 -26.95 15.88 -60.63
CA PRO A 317 -28.16 15.49 -61.34
C PRO A 317 -27.80 14.50 -62.44
N HIS A 318 -28.56 13.41 -62.51
CA HIS A 318 -28.43 12.44 -63.59
C HIS A 318 -28.53 13.20 -64.92
N PRO A 319 -27.60 12.99 -65.88
CA PRO A 319 -27.73 13.58 -67.20
C PRO A 319 -29.06 13.13 -67.79
N GLU A 320 -29.88 14.11 -68.16
CA GLU A 320 -31.17 13.92 -68.80
C GLU A 320 -30.95 13.14 -70.11
N PRO A 321 -31.70 12.05 -70.37
CA PRO A 321 -31.52 11.29 -71.60
C PRO A 321 -31.87 12.18 -72.79
N GLU A 322 -30.88 12.41 -73.67
CA GLU A 322 -31.07 13.07 -74.95
C GLU A 322 -32.16 12.33 -75.73
N ILE A 323 -33.31 12.97 -75.90
CA ILE A 323 -34.36 12.52 -76.80
C ILE A 323 -33.86 12.83 -78.22
N PRO A 324 -33.62 11.82 -79.08
CA PRO A 324 -33.23 12.08 -80.46
C PRO A 324 -34.40 12.75 -81.19
N GLU A 325 -34.16 13.96 -81.70
CA GLU A 325 -35.10 14.66 -82.57
C GLU A 325 -35.28 13.86 -83.87
N SER A 326 -36.55 13.55 -84.18
CA SER A 326 -36.99 12.86 -85.40
C SER A 326 -37.48 13.81 -86.47
#